data_AF-A0A936CS28-F1
#
_entry.id   AF-A0A936CS28-F1
#
_cell.length_a   1.000
_cell.length_b   1.000
_cell.length_c   1.000
_cell.angle_alpha   90.00
_cell.angle_beta   90.00
_cell.angle_gamma   90.00
#
_symmetry.space_group_name_H-M   'P 1'
#
loop_
_entity.id
_entity.type
_entity.pdbx_description
1 polymer ?
#
loop_
_entity_poly.entity_id
_entity_poly.type
_entity_poly.pdbx_seq_one_letter_code
_entity_poly.pdbx_strand_id
1 'polypeptide(L)'
;MAGAGIALRGLLTVDLEGLAPDHRLDGGDLDCGSGLVLLIREHMLRVPEGGVLELRSRERTVCDDLPPWCRMVGHEYLGRLPGATADETRFFVRRGEAAVAQAEAQALADDKARAREYEWRLRARSTGNLRSTAYCRNFSFVVGQPASFEEKDEHPSALEYLLGALAGDLATGFATACSQAGLQVDDVEITVRARLHDVLAHLGLAEGDPALESVVIKVFASTMDDEARVRAVWAGVWRRAPVAMTLAKAARLDAQLNIV
;
A
#
# COMPACT_ATOMS: atom_id res chain seq x y z
N MET A 1 -61.09 -2.90 25.16
CA MET A 1 -59.81 -2.17 25.30
C MET A 1 -58.75 -2.91 24.50
N ALA A 2 -57.98 -2.15 23.74
CA ALA A 2 -57.21 -2.58 22.58
C ALA A 2 -55.97 -3.44 22.92
N GLY A 3 -55.83 -4.58 22.26
CA GLY A 3 -54.56 -5.29 22.09
C GLY A 3 -53.99 -4.94 20.73
N ALA A 4 -53.13 -3.91 20.67
CA ALA A 4 -52.39 -3.57 19.46
C ALA A 4 -51.25 -4.59 19.28
N GLY A 5 -51.44 -5.54 18.36
CA GLY A 5 -50.37 -6.38 17.86
C GLY A 5 -49.39 -5.52 17.05
N ILE A 6 -48.23 -5.23 17.64
CA ILE A 6 -47.10 -4.65 16.93
C ILE A 6 -46.62 -5.70 15.94
N ALA A 7 -46.83 -5.44 14.64
CA ALA A 7 -46.24 -6.22 13.57
C ALA A 7 -44.71 -6.11 13.66
N LEU A 8 -44.06 -7.20 14.07
CA LEU A 8 -42.63 -7.41 13.91
C LEU A 8 -42.32 -7.30 12.41
N ARG A 9 -41.75 -6.16 11.99
CA ARG A 9 -41.04 -6.06 10.71
C ARG A 9 -39.93 -7.10 10.75
N GLY A 10 -40.08 -8.16 9.95
CA GLY A 10 -39.10 -9.23 9.83
C GLY A 10 -37.73 -8.66 9.49
N LEU A 11 -36.75 -8.98 10.34
CA LEU A 11 -35.34 -8.94 9.98
C LEU A 11 -35.14 -9.97 8.88
N LEU A 12 -35.23 -9.54 7.62
CA LEU A 12 -34.73 -10.31 6.49
C LEU A 12 -33.21 -10.33 6.62
N THR A 13 -32.67 -11.34 7.31
CA THR A 13 -31.25 -11.67 7.24
C THR A 13 -30.96 -12.04 5.80
N VAL A 14 -30.19 -11.20 5.11
CA VAL A 14 -29.72 -11.47 3.74
C VAL A 14 -28.88 -12.74 3.79
N ASP A 15 -29.24 -13.74 2.97
CA ASP A 15 -28.39 -14.91 2.76
C ASP A 15 -27.17 -14.48 1.93
N LEU A 16 -26.04 -14.31 2.60
CA LEU A 16 -24.79 -13.88 1.98
C LEU A 16 -24.11 -15.01 1.19
N GLU A 17 -24.35 -16.28 1.53
CA GLU A 17 -23.70 -17.40 0.85
C GLU A 17 -24.26 -17.59 -0.56
N GLY A 18 -25.58 -17.41 -0.73
CA GLY A 18 -26.26 -17.45 -2.02
C GLY A 18 -26.19 -16.15 -2.83
N LEU A 19 -25.59 -15.09 -2.30
CA LEU A 19 -25.57 -13.77 -2.93
C LEU A 19 -24.57 -13.72 -4.10
N ALA A 20 -25.04 -13.43 -5.31
CA ALA A 20 -24.19 -13.18 -6.46
C ALA A 20 -23.77 -11.69 -6.50
N PRO A 21 -22.48 -11.35 -6.31
CA PRO A 21 -22.03 -9.96 -6.39
C PRO A 21 -21.93 -9.48 -7.83
N ASP A 22 -22.33 -8.23 -8.07
CA ASP A 22 -22.23 -7.56 -9.38
C ASP A 22 -20.78 -7.17 -9.70
N HIS A 23 -19.99 -6.87 -8.67
CA HIS A 23 -18.58 -6.56 -8.83
C HIS A 23 -17.75 -7.12 -7.69
N ARG A 24 -16.47 -7.36 -7.95
CA ARG A 24 -15.52 -7.88 -6.96
C ARG A 24 -14.28 -6.99 -6.90
N LEU A 25 -13.78 -6.78 -5.70
CA LEU A 25 -12.53 -6.09 -5.40
C LEU A 25 -11.74 -6.95 -4.42
N ASP A 26 -10.48 -7.23 -4.74
CA ASP A 26 -9.54 -7.76 -3.75
C ASP A 26 -8.67 -6.59 -3.23
N GLY A 27 -8.88 -6.26 -1.96
CA GLY A 27 -8.14 -5.22 -1.25
C GLY A 27 -6.76 -5.66 -0.76
N GLY A 28 -6.50 -6.98 -0.71
CA GLY A 28 -5.30 -7.54 -0.10
C GLY A 28 -5.11 -7.08 1.34
N ASP A 29 -3.91 -6.58 1.62
CA ASP A 29 -3.50 -6.10 2.96
C ASP A 29 -3.65 -4.58 3.12
N LEU A 30 -4.39 -3.90 2.23
CA LEU A 30 -4.58 -2.46 2.35
C LEU A 30 -5.59 -2.11 3.44
N ASP A 31 -5.21 -1.20 4.32
CA ASP A 31 -6.15 -0.53 5.22
C ASP A 31 -6.88 0.66 4.53
N CYS A 32 -7.92 1.16 5.18
CA CYS A 32 -8.75 2.26 4.68
C CYS A 32 -7.96 3.58 4.45
N GLY A 33 -6.94 3.87 5.27
CA GLY A 33 -6.07 5.04 5.16
C GLY A 33 -4.91 4.88 4.16
N SER A 34 -4.51 3.65 3.86
CA SER A 34 -3.44 3.28 2.92
C SER A 34 -3.91 3.14 1.47
N GLY A 35 -5.16 3.53 1.19
CA GLY A 35 -5.71 3.66 -0.16
C GLY A 35 -6.88 2.74 -0.49
N LEU A 36 -7.27 1.81 0.41
CA LEU A 36 -8.38 0.89 0.15
C LEU A 36 -9.69 1.64 -0.14
N VAL A 37 -9.98 2.74 0.58
CA VAL A 37 -11.21 3.53 0.36
C VAL A 37 -11.28 4.08 -1.07
N LEU A 38 -10.16 4.51 -1.65
CA LEU A 38 -10.13 4.99 -3.04
C LEU A 38 -10.47 3.87 -4.02
N LEU A 39 -9.98 2.65 -3.76
CA LEU A 39 -10.29 1.47 -4.57
C LEU A 39 -11.76 1.08 -4.42
N ILE A 40 -12.29 1.04 -3.20
CA ILE A 40 -13.71 0.75 -2.94
C ILE A 40 -14.58 1.75 -3.70
N ARG A 41 -14.29 3.06 -3.59
CA ARG A 41 -15.02 4.12 -4.32
C ARG A 41 -15.03 3.89 -5.82
N GLU A 42 -13.85 3.64 -6.40
CA GLU A 42 -13.72 3.42 -7.84
C GLU A 42 -14.48 2.18 -8.32
N HIS A 43 -14.42 1.08 -7.57
CA HIS A 43 -15.14 -0.15 -7.90
C HIS A 43 -16.65 0.00 -7.68
N MET A 44 -17.09 0.69 -6.63
CA MET A 44 -18.50 0.92 -6.34
C MET A 44 -19.20 1.71 -7.46
N LEU A 45 -18.49 2.63 -8.13
CA LEU A 45 -19.03 3.34 -9.29
C LEU A 45 -19.40 2.40 -10.46
N ARG A 46 -18.79 1.21 -10.54
CA ARG A 46 -19.03 0.18 -11.56
C ARG A 46 -20.16 -0.78 -11.20
N VAL A 47 -20.59 -0.82 -9.95
CA VAL A 47 -21.69 -1.67 -9.45
C VAL A 47 -23.03 -1.04 -9.86
N PRO A 48 -24.03 -1.74 -10.41
CA PRO A 48 -25.34 -1.15 -10.68
C PRO A 48 -26.00 -0.52 -9.43
N GLU A 49 -26.93 0.42 -9.60
CA GLU A 49 -27.71 0.94 -8.46
C GLU A 49 -28.44 -0.20 -7.73
N GLY A 50 -28.32 -0.26 -6.40
CA GLY A 50 -28.82 -1.37 -5.60
C GLY A 50 -28.06 -2.70 -5.77
N GLY A 51 -27.05 -2.75 -6.65
CA GLY A 51 -26.17 -3.89 -6.82
C GLY A 51 -25.18 -4.06 -5.66
N VAL A 52 -24.43 -5.15 -5.66
CA VAL A 52 -23.55 -5.57 -4.57
C VAL A 52 -22.09 -5.66 -5.01
N LEU A 53 -21.21 -5.02 -4.22
CA LEU A 53 -19.77 -5.22 -4.24
C LEU A 53 -19.38 -6.32 -3.24
N GLU A 54 -18.65 -7.34 -3.70
CA GLU A 54 -17.85 -8.20 -2.81
C GLU A 54 -16.44 -7.62 -2.68
N LEU A 55 -16.08 -7.22 -1.47
CA LEU A 55 -14.71 -6.82 -1.09
C LEU A 55 -14.04 -7.99 -0.35
N ARG A 56 -12.88 -8.43 -0.82
CA ARG A 56 -12.00 -9.35 -0.08
C ARG A 56 -10.90 -8.56 0.59
N SER A 57 -10.59 -8.89 1.83
CA SER A 57 -9.51 -8.26 2.57
C SER A 57 -8.83 -9.25 3.51
N ARG A 58 -7.51 -9.11 3.65
CA ARG A 58 -6.66 -9.73 4.67
C ARG A 58 -6.33 -8.75 5.79
N GLU A 59 -6.54 -7.45 5.57
CA GLU A 59 -6.43 -6.42 6.60
C GLU A 59 -7.60 -6.50 7.59
N ARG A 60 -7.26 -6.63 8.87
CA ARG A 60 -8.20 -6.86 9.98
C ARG A 60 -9.01 -5.62 10.31
N THR A 61 -8.43 -4.42 10.24
CA THR A 61 -9.12 -3.18 10.64
C THR A 61 -10.33 -2.87 9.74
N VAL A 62 -10.37 -3.44 8.53
CA VAL A 62 -11.52 -3.32 7.61
C VAL A 62 -12.83 -3.80 8.26
N CYS A 63 -12.77 -4.75 9.20
CA CYS A 63 -13.94 -5.20 9.97
C CYS A 63 -14.60 -4.06 10.76
N ASP A 64 -13.80 -3.17 11.32
CA ASP A 64 -14.23 -2.08 12.18
C ASP A 64 -14.50 -0.80 11.37
N ASP A 65 -13.74 -0.59 10.29
CA ASP A 65 -13.78 0.64 9.49
C ASP A 65 -14.86 0.62 8.39
N LEU A 66 -15.10 -0.52 7.75
CA LEU A 66 -16.00 -0.60 6.59
C LEU A 66 -17.48 -0.34 6.94
N PRO A 67 -18.07 -0.93 8.01
CA PRO A 67 -19.47 -0.67 8.35
C PRO A 67 -19.80 0.80 8.65
N PRO A 68 -19.03 1.54 9.50
CA PRO A 68 -19.29 2.96 9.71
C PRO A 68 -19.04 3.79 8.44
N TRP A 69 -18.03 3.46 7.63
CA TRP A 69 -17.82 4.12 6.34
C TRP A 69 -19.04 3.98 5.42
N CYS A 70 -19.60 2.77 5.27
CA CYS A 70 -20.80 2.54 4.45
C CYS A 70 -21.97 3.43 4.90
N ARG A 71 -22.24 3.49 6.21
CA ARG A 71 -23.31 4.34 6.77
C ARG A 71 -23.07 5.82 6.51
N MET A 72 -21.83 6.28 6.62
CA MET A 72 -21.46 7.68 6.42
C MET A 72 -21.67 8.13 4.97
N VAL A 73 -21.37 7.26 4.00
CA VAL A 73 -21.47 7.60 2.57
C VAL A 73 -22.79 7.21 1.93
N GLY A 74 -23.68 6.51 2.64
CA GLY A 74 -24.99 6.10 2.13
C GLY A 74 -25.00 4.77 1.39
N HIS A 75 -24.04 3.89 1.65
CA HIS A 75 -24.06 2.49 1.24
C HIS A 75 -24.61 1.59 2.36
N GLU A 76 -25.14 0.43 2.01
CA GLU A 76 -25.65 -0.53 2.98
C GLU A 76 -24.67 -1.70 3.13
N TYR A 77 -24.14 -1.86 4.34
CA TYR A 77 -23.31 -3.00 4.69
C TYR A 77 -24.20 -4.22 4.97
N LEU A 78 -24.10 -5.26 4.14
CA LEU A 78 -24.94 -6.46 4.21
C LEU A 78 -24.38 -7.50 5.19
N GLY A 79 -23.07 -7.46 5.44
CA GLY A 79 -22.37 -8.36 6.36
C GLY A 79 -21.08 -8.90 5.77
N ARG A 80 -20.55 -9.93 6.43
CA ARG A 80 -19.29 -10.59 6.06
C ARG A 80 -19.39 -12.11 6.14
N LEU A 81 -18.55 -12.78 5.37
CA LEU A 81 -18.31 -14.22 5.43
C LEU A 81 -16.80 -14.50 5.53
N PRO A 82 -16.40 -15.66 6.06
CA PRO A 82 -15.03 -16.15 5.89
C PRO A 82 -14.65 -16.22 4.41
N GLY A 83 -13.39 -15.93 4.11
CA GLY A 83 -12.80 -16.06 2.79
C GLY A 83 -12.35 -17.48 2.47
N ALA A 84 -11.59 -17.62 1.38
CA ALA A 84 -11.01 -18.91 0.99
C ALA A 84 -9.88 -19.35 1.93
N THR A 85 -9.17 -18.39 2.53
CA THR A 85 -8.09 -18.62 3.49
C THR A 85 -8.51 -18.15 4.90
N ALA A 86 -7.79 -18.60 5.92
CA ALA A 86 -8.12 -18.32 7.32
C ALA A 86 -8.01 -16.83 7.71
N ASP A 87 -7.18 -16.08 6.98
CA ASP A 87 -6.92 -14.66 7.15
C ASP A 87 -7.78 -13.76 6.23
N GLU A 88 -8.45 -14.34 5.23
CA GLU A 88 -9.31 -13.58 4.31
C GLU A 88 -10.73 -13.43 4.86
N THR A 89 -11.28 -12.24 4.73
CA THR A 89 -12.70 -11.94 4.99
C THR A 89 -13.36 -11.37 3.73
N ARG A 90 -14.56 -11.86 3.40
CA ARG A 90 -15.41 -11.36 2.32
C ARG A 90 -16.48 -10.44 2.91
N PHE A 91 -16.52 -9.19 2.48
CA PHE A 91 -17.49 -8.18 2.87
C PHE A 91 -18.44 -7.87 1.72
N PHE A 92 -19.71 -7.66 2.04
CA PHE A 92 -20.75 -7.39 1.04
C PHE A 92 -21.35 -6.02 1.29
N VAL A 93 -21.28 -5.17 0.28
CA VAL A 93 -21.77 -3.78 0.34
C VAL A 93 -22.73 -3.56 -0.80
N ARG A 94 -23.97 -3.18 -0.49
CA ARG A 94 -24.96 -2.77 -1.47
C ARG A 94 -24.78 -1.29 -1.80
N ARG A 95 -24.71 -0.98 -3.09
CA ARG A 95 -24.61 0.38 -3.60
C ARG A 95 -25.86 1.17 -3.22
N GLY A 96 -25.65 2.39 -2.72
CA GLY A 96 -26.71 3.35 -2.44
C GLY A 96 -27.36 3.91 -3.70
N GLU A 97 -28.37 4.75 -3.51
CA GLU A 97 -29.15 5.37 -4.60
C GLU A 97 -28.33 6.32 -5.50
N ALA A 98 -28.89 6.73 -6.63
CA ALA A 98 -28.22 7.61 -7.60
C ALA A 98 -27.63 8.91 -7.00
N ALA A 99 -28.27 9.52 -6.01
CA ALA A 99 -27.74 10.71 -5.33
C ALA A 99 -26.44 10.41 -4.55
N VAL A 100 -26.38 9.24 -3.90
CA VAL A 100 -25.16 8.73 -3.24
C VAL A 100 -24.06 8.50 -4.26
N ALA A 101 -24.39 7.91 -5.41
CA ALA A 101 -23.44 7.69 -6.49
C ALA A 101 -22.78 8.98 -7.01
N GLN A 102 -23.57 10.05 -7.18
CA GLN A 102 -23.04 11.35 -7.61
C GLN A 102 -22.19 12.01 -6.52
N ALA A 103 -22.61 11.95 -5.26
CA ALA A 103 -21.81 12.44 -4.14
C ALA A 103 -20.46 11.69 -4.03
N GLU A 104 -20.46 10.36 -4.16
CA GLU A 104 -19.22 9.56 -4.14
C GLU A 104 -18.31 9.83 -5.34
N ALA A 105 -18.88 10.05 -6.53
CA ALA A 105 -18.11 10.42 -7.72
C ALA A 105 -17.39 11.78 -7.52
N GLN A 106 -18.10 12.76 -6.96
CA GLN A 106 -17.50 14.06 -6.62
C GLN A 106 -16.44 13.91 -5.52
N ALA A 107 -16.74 13.18 -4.45
CA ALA A 107 -15.81 12.96 -3.36
C ALA A 107 -14.54 12.25 -3.84
N LEU A 108 -14.66 11.25 -4.73
CA LEU A 108 -13.52 10.59 -5.37
C LEU A 108 -12.70 11.56 -6.24
N ALA A 109 -13.36 12.47 -6.98
CA ALA A 109 -12.68 13.48 -7.77
C ALA A 109 -11.89 14.46 -6.89
N ASP A 110 -12.48 14.91 -5.79
CA ASP A 110 -11.85 15.80 -4.82
C ASP A 110 -10.68 15.11 -4.11
N ASP A 111 -10.85 13.85 -3.70
CA ASP A 111 -9.78 13.05 -3.10
C ASP A 111 -8.61 12.87 -4.08
N LYS A 112 -8.89 12.55 -5.36
CA LYS A 112 -7.88 12.45 -6.42
C LYS A 112 -7.18 13.78 -6.65
N ALA A 113 -7.87 14.91 -6.55
CA ALA A 113 -7.26 16.25 -6.67
C ALA A 113 -6.32 16.52 -5.49
N ARG A 114 -6.78 16.33 -4.25
CA ARG A 114 -5.94 16.50 -3.04
C ARG A 114 -4.72 15.58 -3.05
N ALA A 115 -4.86 14.35 -3.51
CA ALA A 115 -3.76 13.39 -3.63
C ALA A 115 -2.70 13.83 -4.65
N ARG A 116 -3.10 14.48 -5.75
CA ARG A 116 -2.15 15.01 -6.77
C ARG A 116 -1.34 16.19 -6.26
N GLU A 117 -1.91 16.97 -5.37
CA GLU A 117 -1.26 18.14 -4.75
C GLU A 117 -0.60 17.81 -3.41
N TYR A 118 -0.60 16.53 -3.00
CA TYR A 118 -0.05 16.12 -1.72
C TYR A 118 1.46 16.37 -1.67
N GLU A 119 1.89 16.99 -0.57
CA GLU A 119 3.30 17.31 -0.32
C GLU A 119 3.77 16.58 0.94
N TRP A 120 4.79 15.74 0.79
CA TRP A 120 5.47 15.12 1.92
C TRP A 120 6.39 16.13 2.59
N ARG A 121 6.20 16.35 3.89
CA ARG A 121 7.00 17.30 4.68
C ARG A 121 7.80 16.59 5.76
N LEU A 122 9.08 16.90 5.82
CA LEU A 122 10.02 16.42 6.83
C LEU A 122 10.94 17.56 7.22
N ARG A 123 11.39 17.56 8.48
CA ARG A 123 12.48 18.43 8.93
C ARG A 123 13.58 17.59 9.55
N ALA A 124 14.83 17.98 9.36
CA ALA A 124 15.97 17.39 10.05
C ALA A 124 16.64 18.45 10.93
N ARG A 125 17.13 18.04 12.09
CA ARG A 125 17.93 18.88 12.99
C ARG A 125 19.18 18.11 13.38
N SER A 126 20.34 18.71 13.14
CA SER A 126 21.59 18.25 13.75
C SER A 126 21.79 18.93 15.10
N THR A 127 22.20 18.16 16.10
CA THR A 127 22.53 18.64 17.45
C THR A 127 23.94 18.24 17.88
N GLY A 128 24.75 17.65 17.00
CA GLY A 128 26.13 17.26 17.29
C GLY A 128 26.68 16.12 16.43
N ASN A 129 27.86 15.62 16.83
CA ASN A 129 28.73 14.61 16.18
C ASN A 129 28.04 13.65 15.19
N LEU A 130 28.24 13.90 13.89
CA LEU A 130 27.94 12.97 12.80
C LEU A 130 26.52 12.40 12.79
N ARG A 131 25.52 13.17 13.26
CA ARG A 131 24.12 12.75 13.22
C ARG A 131 23.12 13.89 13.10
N SER A 132 21.92 13.54 12.68
CA SER A 132 20.73 14.38 12.65
C SER A 132 19.50 13.59 13.06
N THR A 133 18.56 14.25 13.74
CA THR A 133 17.23 13.67 13.96
C THR A 133 16.27 14.21 12.90
N ALA A 134 15.67 13.30 12.14
CA ALA A 134 14.60 13.60 11.19
C ALA A 134 13.24 13.45 11.88
N TYR A 135 12.31 14.35 11.55
CA TYR A 135 10.95 14.38 12.08
C TYR A 135 9.95 14.46 10.93
N CYS A 136 8.99 13.54 10.90
CA CYS A 136 7.89 13.53 9.93
C CYS A 136 6.63 12.95 10.58
N ARG A 137 5.47 13.61 10.37
CA ARG A 137 4.21 13.26 11.03
C ARG A 137 4.42 13.09 12.56
N ASN A 138 4.07 11.94 13.11
CA ASN A 138 4.25 11.54 14.50
C ASN A 138 5.52 10.68 14.74
N PHE A 139 6.45 10.65 13.79
CA PHE A 139 7.68 9.86 13.85
C PHE A 139 8.92 10.74 13.99
N SER A 140 9.94 10.19 14.65
CA SER A 140 11.31 10.67 14.55
C SER A 140 12.29 9.52 14.46
N PHE A 141 13.36 9.70 13.70
CA PHE A 141 14.43 8.73 13.54
C PHE A 141 15.79 9.45 13.43
N VAL A 142 16.86 8.76 13.80
CA VAL A 142 18.22 9.31 13.77
C VAL A 142 18.90 8.87 12.49
N VAL A 143 19.40 9.83 11.73
CA VAL A 143 20.26 9.61 10.56
C VAL A 143 21.69 9.91 10.99
N GLY A 144 22.60 8.96 10.74
CA GLY A 144 24.03 9.14 10.96
C GLY A 144 24.67 10.09 9.95
N GLN A 145 25.95 9.87 9.70
CA GLN A 145 26.73 10.59 8.68
C GLN A 145 26.17 10.36 7.27
N PRO A 146 26.49 11.24 6.28
CA PRO A 146 25.92 11.08 4.94
C PRO A 146 26.30 9.76 4.24
N ALA A 147 27.56 9.36 4.33
CA ALA A 147 28.08 8.06 3.93
C ALA A 147 29.06 7.56 4.99
N SER A 148 29.12 6.24 5.21
CA SER A 148 30.06 5.61 6.13
C SER A 148 30.86 4.50 5.44
N PHE A 149 32.08 4.28 5.94
CA PHE A 149 32.99 3.19 5.52
C PHE A 149 33.32 2.26 6.70
N GLU A 150 32.75 2.53 7.87
CA GLU A 150 32.98 1.74 9.06
C GLU A 150 32.16 0.46 9.00
N GLU A 151 32.71 -0.62 9.57
CA GLU A 151 31.96 -1.87 9.73
C GLU A 151 30.83 -1.70 10.75
N LYS A 152 30.98 -0.76 11.71
CA LYS A 152 30.04 -0.54 12.79
C LYS A 152 29.89 0.94 13.13
N ASP A 153 28.69 1.46 12.87
CA ASP A 153 28.21 2.74 13.36
C ASP A 153 27.08 2.59 14.38
N GLU A 154 26.84 3.63 15.18
CA GLU A 154 25.68 3.69 16.10
C GLU A 154 24.36 3.87 15.34
N HIS A 155 24.39 4.55 14.19
CA HIS A 155 23.21 4.88 13.39
C HIS A 155 23.50 4.69 11.90
N PRO A 156 22.52 4.23 11.10
CA PRO A 156 22.71 4.12 9.66
C PRO A 156 23.00 5.47 9.01
N SER A 157 23.85 5.46 8.00
CA SER A 157 24.16 6.63 7.18
C SER A 157 22.95 7.09 6.36
N ALA A 158 22.99 8.32 5.85
CA ALA A 158 21.94 8.85 4.98
C ALA A 158 21.79 8.01 3.69
N LEU A 159 22.91 7.54 3.14
CA LEU A 159 22.91 6.65 1.97
C LEU A 159 22.23 5.32 2.28
N GLU A 160 22.51 4.70 3.42
CA GLU A 160 21.86 3.45 3.84
C GLU A 160 20.36 3.64 4.11
N TYR A 161 19.95 4.78 4.67
CA TYR A 161 18.53 5.13 4.79
C TYR A 161 17.85 5.22 3.42
N LEU A 162 18.51 5.80 2.42
CA LEU A 162 17.98 5.87 1.05
C LEU A 162 17.83 4.47 0.43
N LEU A 163 18.84 3.61 0.57
CA LEU A 163 18.80 2.24 0.05
C LEU A 163 17.80 1.35 0.81
N GLY A 164 17.69 1.53 2.12
CA GLY A 164 16.69 0.86 2.95
C GLY A 164 15.27 1.30 2.59
N ALA A 165 15.05 2.60 2.31
CA ALA A 165 13.78 3.10 1.81
C ALA A 165 13.43 2.51 0.43
N LEU A 166 14.40 2.37 -0.47
CA LEU A 166 14.22 1.70 -1.76
C LEU A 166 13.84 0.22 -1.59
N ALA A 167 14.55 -0.50 -0.71
CA ALA A 167 14.26 -1.89 -0.42
C ALA A 167 12.85 -2.06 0.18
N GLY A 168 12.48 -1.21 1.14
CA GLY A 168 11.16 -1.22 1.77
C GLY A 168 10.03 -0.89 0.79
N ASP A 169 10.20 0.14 -0.05
CA ASP A 169 9.25 0.51 -1.11
C ASP A 169 8.94 -0.69 -2.02
N LEU A 170 9.99 -1.38 -2.49
CA LEU A 170 9.84 -2.53 -3.37
C LEU A 170 9.32 -3.79 -2.66
N ALA A 171 9.82 -4.11 -1.46
CA ALA A 171 9.43 -5.33 -0.74
C ALA A 171 7.97 -5.27 -0.29
N THR A 172 7.59 -4.19 0.38
CA THR A 172 6.19 -3.98 0.81
C THR A 172 5.28 -3.84 -0.40
N GLY A 173 5.68 -3.03 -1.40
CA GLY A 173 4.89 -2.87 -2.63
C GLY A 173 4.67 -4.19 -3.37
N PHE A 174 5.66 -5.08 -3.40
CA PHE A 174 5.55 -6.38 -4.04
C PHE A 174 4.67 -7.35 -3.26
N ALA A 175 4.87 -7.48 -1.95
CA ALA A 175 4.03 -8.32 -1.10
C ALA A 175 2.55 -7.91 -1.19
N THR A 176 2.26 -6.61 -1.06
CA THR A 176 0.89 -6.09 -1.18
C THR A 176 0.28 -6.35 -2.56
N ALA A 177 1.07 -6.19 -3.64
CA ALA A 177 0.56 -6.43 -4.99
C ALA A 177 0.32 -7.93 -5.28
N CYS A 178 1.14 -8.82 -4.74
CA CYS A 178 0.92 -10.27 -4.79
C CYS A 178 -0.36 -10.66 -4.06
N SER A 179 -0.53 -10.13 -2.85
CA SER A 179 -1.76 -10.29 -2.06
C SER A 179 -2.99 -9.84 -2.84
N GLN A 180 -3.00 -8.66 -3.44
CA GLN A 180 -4.11 -8.18 -4.28
C GLN A 180 -4.35 -9.04 -5.55
N ALA A 181 -3.31 -9.69 -6.07
CA ALA A 181 -3.41 -10.59 -7.20
C ALA A 181 -3.85 -12.01 -6.80
N GLY A 182 -4.11 -12.26 -5.51
CA GLY A 182 -4.41 -13.57 -4.97
C GLY A 182 -3.26 -14.56 -5.13
N LEU A 183 -2.02 -14.07 -5.00
CA LEU A 183 -0.79 -14.87 -5.00
C LEU A 183 -0.25 -14.97 -3.57
N GLN A 184 0.00 -16.19 -3.10
CA GLN A 184 0.60 -16.48 -1.81
C GLN A 184 2.13 -16.49 -1.95
N VAL A 185 2.75 -15.40 -1.50
CA VAL A 185 4.21 -15.31 -1.38
C VAL A 185 4.54 -15.37 0.11
N ASP A 186 5.23 -16.43 0.52
CA ASP A 186 5.51 -16.72 1.93
C ASP A 186 6.55 -15.77 2.51
N ASP A 187 7.53 -15.37 1.70
CA ASP A 187 8.60 -14.47 2.08
C ASP A 187 9.08 -13.62 0.91
N VAL A 188 9.44 -12.36 1.20
CA VAL A 188 10.03 -11.42 0.25
C VAL A 188 11.26 -10.78 0.90
N GLU A 189 12.43 -11.13 0.40
CA GLU A 189 13.70 -10.54 0.82
C GLU A 189 14.30 -9.71 -0.32
N ILE A 190 14.80 -8.52 -0.01
CA ILE A 190 15.49 -7.67 -0.98
C ILE A 190 16.88 -7.31 -0.46
N THR A 191 17.89 -7.56 -1.31
CA THR A 191 19.24 -7.05 -1.11
C THR A 191 19.50 -5.90 -2.07
N VAL A 192 20.12 -4.83 -1.55
CA VAL A 192 20.48 -3.65 -2.33
C VAL A 192 21.96 -3.38 -2.17
N ARG A 193 22.66 -3.19 -3.30
CA ARG A 193 24.07 -2.78 -3.34
C ARG A 193 24.18 -1.53 -4.18
N ALA A 194 24.97 -0.56 -3.75
CA ALA A 194 25.12 0.70 -4.47
C ALA A 194 26.59 1.12 -4.58
N ARG A 195 26.88 1.97 -5.57
CA ARG A 195 28.18 2.63 -5.76
C ARG A 195 27.96 4.11 -6.06
N LEU A 196 28.82 4.95 -5.51
CA LEU A 196 28.94 6.36 -5.88
C LEU A 196 29.91 6.51 -7.04
N HIS A 197 29.77 7.58 -7.82
CA HIS A 197 30.73 7.93 -8.87
C HIS A 197 32.11 8.21 -8.28
N ASP A 198 32.19 9.12 -7.30
CA ASP A 198 33.40 9.40 -6.55
C ASP A 198 33.07 9.76 -5.10
N VAL A 199 33.51 8.90 -4.18
CA VAL A 199 33.31 9.13 -2.75
C VAL A 199 34.27 10.17 -2.16
N LEU A 200 35.41 10.41 -2.80
CA LEU A 200 36.35 11.45 -2.37
C LEU A 200 35.78 12.84 -2.63
N ALA A 201 34.94 13.00 -3.65
CA ALA A 201 34.19 14.23 -3.89
C ALA A 201 33.22 14.54 -2.73
N HIS A 202 32.57 13.52 -2.15
CA HIS A 202 31.76 13.69 -0.95
C HIS A 202 32.57 14.19 0.25
N LEU A 203 33.81 13.71 0.40
CA LEU A 203 34.73 14.12 1.47
C LEU A 203 35.41 15.48 1.20
N GLY A 204 35.18 16.10 0.03
CA GLY A 204 35.88 17.32 -0.38
C GLY A 204 37.38 17.12 -0.63
N LEU A 205 37.82 15.89 -0.87
CA LEU A 205 39.22 15.51 -1.12
C LEU A 205 39.58 15.47 -2.61
N ALA A 206 38.58 15.50 -3.48
CA ALA A 206 38.73 15.59 -4.93
C ALA A 206 37.57 16.41 -5.54
N GLU A 207 37.80 17.01 -6.70
CA GLU A 207 36.72 17.49 -7.57
C GLU A 207 36.09 16.27 -8.26
N GLY A 208 34.76 16.17 -8.29
CA GLY A 208 34.07 15.02 -8.87
C GLY A 208 32.57 14.99 -8.59
N ASP A 209 31.92 13.91 -9.02
CA ASP A 209 30.49 13.67 -8.81
C ASP A 209 30.26 12.77 -7.57
N PRO A 210 29.63 13.27 -6.48
CA PRO A 210 29.35 12.46 -5.29
C PRO A 210 28.06 11.63 -5.42
N ALA A 211 27.33 11.72 -6.54
CA ALA A 211 26.05 11.03 -6.71
C ALA A 211 26.20 9.51 -6.87
N LEU A 212 25.06 8.82 -6.75
CA LEU A 212 24.93 7.40 -7.02
C LEU A 212 25.21 7.10 -8.50
N GLU A 213 26.22 6.27 -8.77
CA GLU A 213 26.50 5.74 -10.12
C GLU A 213 25.53 4.59 -10.44
N SER A 214 25.43 3.63 -9.53
CA SER A 214 24.66 2.41 -9.78
C SER A 214 24.08 1.79 -8.52
N VAL A 215 22.95 1.13 -8.69
CA VAL A 215 22.25 0.35 -7.67
C VAL A 215 21.84 -1.00 -8.26
N VAL A 216 22.24 -2.09 -7.60
CA VAL A 216 21.88 -3.47 -7.95
C VAL A 216 20.94 -4.01 -6.88
N ILE A 217 19.78 -4.51 -7.32
CA ILE A 217 18.68 -4.97 -6.49
C ILE A 217 18.44 -6.44 -6.81
N LYS A 218 18.52 -7.31 -5.80
CA LYS A 218 18.08 -8.70 -5.93
C LYS A 218 16.88 -8.92 -5.03
N VAL A 219 15.82 -9.43 -5.62
CA VAL A 219 14.59 -9.81 -4.93
C VAL A 219 14.52 -11.32 -4.88
N PHE A 220 14.21 -11.85 -3.71
CA PHE A 220 13.97 -13.26 -3.45
C PHE A 220 12.53 -13.40 -2.98
N ALA A 221 11.77 -14.26 -3.64
CA ALA A 221 10.37 -14.51 -3.31
C ALA A 221 10.14 -16.01 -3.18
N SER A 222 9.70 -16.45 -2.00
CA SER A 222 9.34 -17.85 -1.74
C SER A 222 7.87 -18.06 -2.06
N THR A 223 7.54 -18.93 -3.03
CA THR A 223 6.14 -19.18 -3.40
C THR A 223 5.97 -20.47 -4.20
N MET A 224 4.81 -21.12 -4.02
CA MET A 224 4.37 -22.26 -4.84
C MET A 224 3.40 -21.86 -5.95
N ASP A 225 3.03 -20.58 -6.04
CA ASP A 225 2.14 -20.07 -7.08
C ASP A 225 2.85 -19.92 -8.44
N ASP A 226 2.05 -19.69 -9.49
CA ASP A 226 2.53 -19.55 -10.86
C ASP A 226 3.59 -18.43 -11.01
N GLU A 227 4.82 -18.83 -11.36
CA GLU A 227 5.95 -17.92 -11.52
C GLU A 227 5.70 -16.80 -12.55
N ALA A 228 4.99 -17.09 -13.63
CA ALA A 228 4.73 -16.10 -14.68
C ALA A 228 3.83 -14.97 -14.16
N ARG A 229 2.80 -15.31 -13.36
CA ARG A 229 1.95 -14.34 -12.66
C ARG A 229 2.75 -13.52 -11.64
N VAL A 230 3.60 -14.16 -10.84
CA VAL A 230 4.45 -13.48 -9.85
C VAL A 230 5.40 -12.48 -10.53
N ARG A 231 6.05 -12.88 -11.64
CA ARG A 231 6.90 -11.99 -12.45
C ARG A 231 6.12 -10.84 -13.08
N ALA A 232 4.89 -11.07 -13.55
CA ALA A 232 4.04 -10.03 -14.09
C ALA A 232 3.65 -8.99 -13.02
N VAL A 233 3.34 -9.43 -11.81
CA VAL A 233 3.07 -8.55 -10.66
C VAL A 233 4.31 -7.72 -10.31
N TRP A 234 5.48 -8.36 -10.21
CA TRP A 234 6.74 -7.65 -9.96
C TRP A 234 7.03 -6.55 -10.98
N ALA A 235 6.85 -6.84 -12.28
CA ALA A 235 7.04 -5.85 -13.32
C ALA A 235 6.09 -4.64 -13.18
N GLY A 236 4.86 -4.87 -12.68
CA GLY A 236 3.91 -3.81 -12.36
C GLY A 236 4.28 -2.98 -11.13
N VAL A 237 4.89 -3.60 -10.12
CA VAL A 237 5.41 -2.92 -8.92
C VAL A 237 6.59 -2.03 -9.27
N TRP A 238 7.57 -2.57 -9.99
CA TRP A 238 8.76 -1.83 -10.44
C TRP A 238 8.40 -0.49 -11.08
N ARG A 239 7.44 -0.48 -12.02
CA ARG A 239 7.04 0.73 -12.76
C ARG A 239 6.27 1.76 -11.93
N ARG A 240 5.79 1.40 -10.74
CA ARG A 240 4.95 2.26 -9.89
C ARG A 240 5.61 2.63 -8.57
N ALA A 241 6.71 1.97 -8.20
CA ALA A 241 7.46 2.22 -6.98
C ALA A 241 8.10 3.63 -7.00
N PRO A 242 7.63 4.58 -6.16
CA PRO A 242 8.06 5.97 -6.21
C PRO A 242 9.55 6.16 -5.94
N VAL A 243 10.16 5.40 -5.02
CA VAL A 243 11.58 5.52 -4.70
C VAL A 243 12.42 4.96 -5.85
N ALA A 244 12.06 3.78 -6.36
CA ALA A 244 12.75 3.17 -7.49
C ALA A 244 12.69 4.04 -8.75
N MET A 245 11.52 4.57 -9.10
CA MET A 245 11.34 5.41 -10.29
C MET A 245 11.93 6.81 -10.14
N THR A 246 12.13 7.28 -8.91
CA THR A 246 12.91 8.50 -8.66
C THR A 246 14.40 8.23 -8.88
N LEU A 247 14.94 7.16 -8.28
CA LEU A 247 16.36 6.80 -8.41
C LEU A 247 16.74 6.38 -9.84
N ALA A 248 15.85 5.73 -10.58
CA ALA A 248 16.07 5.34 -11.98
C ALA A 248 16.29 6.54 -12.91
N LYS A 249 15.87 7.75 -12.51
CA LYS A 249 16.15 8.99 -13.27
C LYS A 249 17.55 9.54 -13.00
N ALA A 250 18.16 9.16 -11.88
CA ALA A 250 19.41 9.74 -11.39
C ALA A 250 20.61 8.76 -11.45
N ALA A 251 20.36 7.45 -11.38
CA ALA A 251 21.39 6.42 -11.34
C ALA A 251 21.01 5.20 -12.20
N ARG A 252 22.01 4.37 -12.57
CA ARG A 252 21.75 3.09 -13.23
C ARG A 252 21.20 2.09 -12.23
N LEU A 253 19.96 1.68 -12.42
CA LEU A 253 19.31 0.66 -11.60
C LEU A 253 19.21 -0.66 -12.36
N ASP A 254 19.62 -1.75 -11.71
CA ASP A 254 19.46 -3.12 -12.18
C ASP A 254 18.72 -3.94 -11.13
N ALA A 255 17.63 -4.61 -11.52
CA ALA A 255 16.76 -5.34 -10.62
C ALA A 255 16.45 -6.74 -11.14
N GLN A 256 16.73 -7.75 -10.33
CA GLN A 256 16.53 -9.16 -10.67
C GLN A 256 15.63 -9.85 -9.63
N LEU A 257 14.52 -10.43 -10.10
CA LEU A 257 13.65 -11.29 -9.29
C LEU A 257 14.04 -12.76 -9.43
N ASN A 258 14.32 -13.38 -8.28
CA ASN A 258 14.57 -14.79 -8.11
C ASN A 258 13.39 -15.38 -7.32
N ILE A 259 12.70 -16.35 -7.92
CA ILE A 259 11.63 -17.10 -7.26
C ILE A 259 12.26 -18.40 -6.76
N VAL A 260 12.02 -18.72 -5.50
CA VAL A 260 12.62 -19.85 -4.77
C VAL A 260 11.53 -20.79 -4.28
#